data_AF-A0A4W5LJW5-F1
#
_entry.id   AF-A0A4W5LJW5-F1
#
_cell.length_a   1.000
_cell.length_b   1.000
_cell.length_c   1.000
_cell.angle_alpha   90.00
_cell.angle_beta   90.00
_cell.angle_gamma   90.00
#
_symmetry.space_group_name_H-M   'P 1'
#
loop_
_entity.id
_entity.type
_entity.pdbx_description
1 polymer ?
#
loop_
_entity_poly.entity_id
_entity_poly.type
_entity_poly.pdbx_seq_one_letter_code
_entity_poly.pdbx_strand_id
1 'polypeptide(L)'
;MKPGWEDLVRRSIQRFHLQNDGEMSFAKRHQQEVLRHGQAFSPIYRFSLSDGTIVSAHTKSKLVRSPATNEPQLYMSLHLLQRYVP
;
A
#
# COMPACT_ATOMS: atom_id res chain seq x y z
N MET A 1 17.92 14.39 -12.05
CA MET A 1 16.50 14.64 -12.40
C MET A 1 15.67 14.56 -11.13
N LYS A 2 14.67 15.44 -10.94
CA LYS A 2 13.72 15.30 -9.82
C LYS A 2 12.93 14.00 -10.02
N PRO A 3 12.80 13.13 -9.02
CA PRO A 3 12.05 11.89 -9.15
C PRO A 3 10.61 12.22 -9.52
N GLY A 4 10.19 11.67 -10.67
CA GLY A 4 8.83 11.78 -11.16
C GLY A 4 7.86 10.86 -10.40
N TRP A 5 6.62 10.86 -10.84
CA TRP A 5 5.56 10.03 -10.26
C TRP A 5 5.89 8.52 -10.33
N GLU A 6 6.66 8.08 -11.33
CA GLU A 6 7.04 6.68 -11.49
C GLU A 6 7.87 6.15 -10.32
N ASP A 7 8.90 6.90 -9.90
CA ASP A 7 9.75 6.51 -8.77
C ASP A 7 8.94 6.52 -7.46
N LEU A 8 8.06 7.52 -7.31
CA LEU A 8 7.15 7.62 -6.17
C LEU A 8 6.21 6.41 -6.06
N VAL A 9 5.54 6.03 -7.15
CA VAL A 9 4.61 4.89 -7.18
C VAL A 9 5.38 3.58 -6.98
N ARG A 10 6.49 3.39 -7.69
CA ARG A 10 7.31 2.17 -7.62
C ARG A 10 7.78 1.91 -6.19
N ARG A 11 8.34 2.93 -5.52
CA ARG A 11 8.84 2.80 -4.15
C ARG A 11 7.74 2.56 -3.13
N SER A 12 6.57 3.18 -3.32
CA SER A 12 5.40 2.90 -2.47
C SER A 12 4.95 1.44 -2.54
N ILE A 13 4.82 0.92 -3.76
CA ILE A 13 4.40 -0.48 -3.99
C ILE A 13 5.46 -1.44 -3.45
N GLN A 14 6.75 -1.17 -3.72
CA GLN A 14 7.86 -1.97 -3.19
C GLN A 14 7.82 -2.00 -1.67
N ARG A 15 7.71 -0.85 -1.00
CA ARG A 15 7.71 -0.81 0.46
C ARG A 15 6.50 -1.50 1.08
N PHE A 16 5.35 -1.47 0.41
CA PHE A 16 4.14 -2.18 0.86
C PHE A 16 4.28 -3.71 0.75
N HIS A 17 5.00 -4.21 -0.26
CA HIS A 17 5.23 -5.65 -0.46
C HIS A 17 6.51 -6.17 0.22
N LEU A 18 7.41 -5.29 0.64
CA LEU A 18 8.67 -5.67 1.27
C LEU A 18 8.41 -6.40 2.59
N GLN A 19 9.03 -7.56 2.72
CA GLN A 19 9.11 -8.29 3.98
C GLN A 19 10.26 -7.71 4.81
N ASN A 20 10.01 -7.37 6.08
CA ASN A 20 11.09 -7.04 7.02
C ASN A 20 11.50 -8.33 7.75
N ASP A 21 12.74 -8.42 8.23
CA ASP A 21 13.29 -9.65 8.83
C ASP A 21 12.36 -10.25 9.89
N GLY A 22 11.81 -11.43 9.58
CA GLY A 22 10.89 -12.17 10.45
C GLY A 22 9.42 -11.69 10.44
N GLU A 23 9.11 -10.52 9.88
CA GLU A 23 7.75 -9.99 9.83
C GLU A 23 7.09 -10.14 8.46
N MET A 24 5.79 -10.40 8.46
CA MET A 24 4.98 -10.41 7.24
C MET A 24 4.90 -9.01 6.60
N SER A 25 5.00 -8.93 5.27
CA SER A 25 4.78 -7.67 4.53
C SER A 25 3.37 -7.12 4.75
N PHE A 26 3.22 -5.79 4.59
CA PHE A 26 1.89 -5.17 4.70
C PHE A 26 0.91 -5.75 3.68
N ALA A 27 1.36 -6.03 2.45
CA ALA A 27 0.54 -6.66 1.42
C ALA A 27 -0.01 -8.02 1.87
N LYS A 28 0.84 -8.90 2.43
CA LYS A 28 0.41 -10.24 2.86
C LYS A 28 -0.51 -10.16 4.08
N ARG A 29 -0.24 -9.24 5.02
CA ARG A 29 -1.14 -8.96 6.15
C ARG A 29 -2.50 -8.46 5.67
N HIS A 30 -2.52 -7.50 4.73
CA HIS A 30 -3.75 -6.98 4.16
C HIS A 30 -4.56 -8.06 3.45
N GLN A 31 -3.92 -8.96 2.71
CA GLN A 31 -4.61 -10.07 2.05
C GLN A 31 -5.41 -10.90 3.06
N GLN A 32 -4.82 -11.24 4.21
CA GLN A 32 -5.49 -12.01 5.26
C GLN A 32 -6.66 -11.23 5.89
N GLU A 33 -6.41 -9.97 6.24
CA GLU A 33 -7.41 -9.11 6.89
C GLU A 33 -8.58 -8.78 5.96
N VAL A 34 -8.31 -8.53 4.68
CA VAL A 34 -9.35 -8.23 3.68
C VAL A 34 -10.25 -9.43 3.42
N LEU A 35 -9.69 -10.65 3.36
CA LEU A 35 -10.49 -11.86 3.22
C LEU A 35 -11.41 -12.11 4.43
N ARG A 36 -10.94 -11.75 5.64
CA ARG A 36 -11.67 -11.96 6.89
C ARG A 36 -12.67 -10.85 7.22
N HIS A 37 -12.28 -9.60 7.01
CA HIS A 37 -12.99 -8.40 7.48
C HIS A 37 -13.46 -7.49 6.33
N GLY A 38 -13.15 -7.81 5.08
CA GLY A 38 -13.52 -7.03 3.90
C GLY A 38 -12.65 -5.80 3.66
N GLN A 39 -11.82 -5.39 4.61
CA GLN A 39 -10.92 -4.24 4.49
C GLN A 39 -9.68 -4.36 5.39
N ALA A 40 -8.64 -3.61 5.08
CA ALA A 40 -7.41 -3.53 5.89
C ALA A 40 -6.73 -2.16 5.78
N PHE A 41 -5.99 -1.79 6.82
CA PHE A 41 -5.28 -0.52 6.92
C PHE A 41 -3.83 -0.77 7.36
N SER A 42 -2.87 -0.18 6.66
CA SER A 42 -1.47 -0.28 7.05
C SER A 42 -1.16 0.80 8.09
N PRO A 43 -0.17 0.58 8.98
CA PRO A 43 0.47 1.71 9.65
C PRO A 43 1.13 2.63 8.60
N ILE A 44 1.51 3.84 9.03
CA ILE A 44 2.29 4.74 8.18
C ILE A 44 3.68 4.15 7.99
N TYR A 45 4.12 4.06 6.74
CA TYR A 45 5.47 3.68 6.36
C TYR A 45 6.16 4.81 5.60
N ARG A 46 7.49 4.80 5.62
CA ARG A 46 8.32 5.82 4.97
C ARG A 46 9.30 5.20 3.99
N PHE A 47 9.63 5.96 2.95
CA PHE A 47 10.67 5.63 1.99
C PHE A 47 11.27 6.90 1.39
N SER A 48 12.51 6.79 0.91
CA SER A 48 13.21 7.88 0.23
C SER A 48 13.11 7.72 -1.28
N LEU A 49 12.85 8.81 -2.00
CA LEU A 49 12.97 8.89 -3.46
C LEU A 49 14.45 8.93 -3.89
N SER A 50 14.71 8.82 -5.19
CA SER A 50 16.07 8.84 -5.74
C SER A 50 16.87 10.12 -5.43
N ASP A 51 16.22 11.25 -5.15
CA ASP A 51 16.84 12.52 -4.74
C ASP A 51 16.97 12.68 -3.22
N GLY A 52 16.64 11.64 -2.44
CA GLY A 52 16.64 11.69 -0.99
C GLY A 52 15.37 12.27 -0.35
N THR A 53 14.39 12.75 -1.15
CA THR A 53 13.12 13.24 -0.58
C THR A 53 12.42 12.12 0.21
N ILE A 54 12.05 12.38 1.46
CA ILE A 54 11.28 11.43 2.27
C ILE A 54 9.79 11.55 1.96
N VAL A 55 9.16 10.39 1.74
CA VAL A 55 7.72 10.26 1.53
C VAL A 55 7.13 9.41 2.65
N SER A 56 6.02 9.88 3.21
CA SER A 56 5.18 9.07 4.09
C SER A 56 4.01 8.50 3.31
N ALA A 57 3.64 7.27 3.63
CA ALA A 57 2.60 6.55 2.94
C ALA A 57 1.79 5.70 3.91
N HIS A 58 0.52 5.48 3.59
CA HIS A 58 -0.24 4.37 4.13
C HIS A 58 -1.14 3.78 3.05
N THR A 59 -1.55 2.54 3.24
CA THR A 59 -2.37 1.82 2.28
C THR A 59 -3.69 1.41 2.94
N LYS A 60 -4.77 1.52 2.17
CA LYS A 60 -6.09 0.99 2.52
C LYS A 60 -6.46 -0.08 1.49
N SER A 61 -6.84 -1.27 1.92
CA SER A 61 -7.29 -2.32 1.01
C SER A 61 -8.73 -2.72 1.28
N LYS A 62 -9.44 -3.14 0.24
CA LYS A 62 -10.85 -3.53 0.30
C LYS A 62 -11.14 -4.69 -0.65
N LEU A 63 -11.98 -5.63 -0.18
CA LEU A 63 -12.61 -6.63 -1.03
C LEU A 63 -13.92 -6.06 -1.56
N VAL A 64 -13.99 -5.83 -2.86
CA VAL A 64 -15.24 -5.49 -3.53
C VAL A 64 -15.95 -6.78 -3.89
N ARG A 65 -17.20 -6.88 -3.45
CA ARG A 65 -18.07 -8.03 -3.68
C ARG A 65 -19.22 -7.64 -4.61
N SER A 66 -19.68 -8.61 -5.38
CA SER A 66 -20.88 -8.47 -6.21
C SER A 66 -22.07 -8.11 -5.32
N PRO A 67 -22.81 -7.02 -5.60
CA PRO A 67 -24.03 -6.70 -4.84
C PRO A 67 -25.12 -7.79 -4.96
N ALA A 68 -25.13 -8.53 -6.07
CA ALA A 68 -26.16 -9.54 -6.35
C ALA A 68 -25.85 -10.91 -5.75
N THR A 69 -24.57 -11.32 -5.72
CA THR A 69 -24.16 -12.68 -5.34
C THR A 69 -23.27 -12.72 -4.09
N ASN A 70 -22.81 -11.56 -3.60
CA ASN A 70 -21.82 -11.42 -2.52
C ASN A 70 -20.44 -12.07 -2.81
N GLU A 71 -20.23 -12.54 -4.03
CA GLU A 71 -18.96 -13.14 -4.44
C GLU A 71 -17.85 -12.10 -4.55
N PRO A 72 -16.61 -12.40 -4.13
CA PRO A 72 -15.46 -11.51 -4.33
C PRO A 72 -15.22 -11.24 -5.81
N GLN A 73 -15.16 -9.96 -6.21
CA GLN A 73 -14.89 -9.56 -7.59
C GLN A 73 -13.54 -8.88 -7.74
N LEU A 74 -13.13 -8.07 -6.76
CA LEU A 74 -11.90 -7.29 -6.86
C LEU A 74 -11.26 -7.09 -5.50
N TYR A 75 -9.95 -7.29 -5.45
CA TYR A 75 -9.11 -6.80 -4.38
C TYR A 75 -8.52 -5.45 -4.80
N MET A 76 -8.80 -4.39 -4.03
CA MET A 76 -8.34 -3.05 -4.33
C MET A 76 -7.45 -2.53 -3.20
N SER A 77 -6.35 -1.87 -3.55
CA SER A 77 -5.48 -1.14 -2.61
C SER A 77 -5.31 0.32 -3.05
N LEU A 78 -5.60 1.25 -2.15
CA LEU A 78 -5.35 2.68 -2.29
C LEU A 78 -4.11 3.06 -1.49
N HIS A 79 -3.07 3.53 -2.17
CA HIS A 79 -1.85 4.06 -1.54
C HIS A 79 -1.95 5.59 -1.45
N LEU A 80 -2.01 6.11 -0.23
CA LEU A 80 -2.03 7.55 0.05
C LEU A 80 -0.62 8.01 0.36
N LEU A 81 -0.14 9.01 -0.39
CA LEU A 81 1.26 9.42 -0.44
C LEU A 81 1.40 10.90 -0.08
N GLN A 82 2.25 11.20 0.91
CA GLN A 82 2.58 12.55 1.33
C GLN A 82 4.08 12.79 1.14
N ARG A 83 4.42 13.60 0.14
CA ARG A 83 5.78 14.06 -0.10
C ARG A 83 6.04 15.27 0.80
N TYR A 84 7.10 15.21 1.61
CA TYR A 84 7.58 16.42 2.29
C TYR A 84 8.32 17.27 1.24
N VAL A 85 7.82 18.47 1.02
CA VAL A 85 8.51 19.51 0.25
C VAL A 85 8.89 20.58 1.27
N PRO A 86 10.19 20.82 1.53
CA PRO A 86 10.62 21.95 2.35
C PRO A 86 10.21 23.29 1.74
#